data_AF-A0A951X2S1-F1
#
_entry.id   AF-A0A951X2S1-F1
#
_cell.length_a   1.000
_cell.length_b   1.000
_cell.length_c   1.000
_cell.angle_alpha   90.00
_cell.angle_beta   90.00
_cell.angle_gamma   90.00
#
_symmetry.space_group_name_H-M   'P 1'
#
loop_
_entity.id
_entity.type
_entity.pdbx_description
1 polymer ?
#
loop_
_entity_poly.entity_id
_entity_poly.type
_entity_poly.pdbx_seq_one_letter_code
_entity_poly.pdbx_strand_id
1 'polypeptide(L)'
;MTTTPHTHQNNEQQATGQPGPAQELDALAFFLGRWHGSGTFFATPWWPEKPIHMTVEVSRELGGAWYVTRTAEQASEDNPNPLTATYIWGYDAAAQQFVASWFDSRGGRALQTSPGWEGDRLVFTGEMTSGGYTFPLRDTFVKHSDSAYHHLGEISLEGRWISVDEEKMNR
;
A
#
# COMPACT_ATOMS: atom_id res chain seq x y z
N MET A 1 40.11 -60.16 11.60
CA MET A 1 38.67 -59.85 11.44
C MET A 1 38.54 -58.37 11.70
N THR A 2 38.57 -57.58 10.62
CA THR A 2 38.87 -56.15 10.66
C THR A 2 37.58 -55.40 10.33
N THR A 3 37.14 -54.57 11.26
CA THR A 3 35.94 -53.73 11.18
C THR A 3 36.16 -52.60 10.18
N THR A 4 35.31 -52.51 9.17
CA THR A 4 35.21 -51.36 8.25
C THR A 4 34.25 -50.33 8.85
N PRO A 5 34.61 -49.04 8.94
CA PRO A 5 33.65 -47.99 9.29
C PRO A 5 32.82 -47.61 8.06
N HIS A 6 31.50 -47.58 8.22
CA HIS A 6 30.59 -46.97 7.25
C HIS A 6 30.73 -45.45 7.32
N THR A 7 31.26 -44.85 6.26
CA THR A 7 31.21 -43.40 6.05
C THR A 7 29.77 -43.00 5.76
N HIS A 8 29.13 -42.32 6.70
CA HIS A 8 27.91 -41.57 6.41
C HIS A 8 28.29 -40.41 5.48
N GLN A 9 27.87 -40.50 4.21
CA GLN A 9 27.87 -39.36 3.30
C GLN A 9 26.89 -38.33 3.87
N ASN A 10 27.41 -37.17 4.26
CA ASN A 10 26.60 -35.98 4.52
C ASN A 10 25.87 -35.63 3.24
N ASN A 11 24.57 -35.92 3.21
CA ASN A 11 23.66 -35.35 2.24
C ASN A 11 23.51 -33.88 2.64
N GLU A 12 24.33 -33.01 2.06
CA GLU A 12 24.11 -31.57 2.07
C GLU A 12 22.79 -31.32 1.33
N GLN A 13 21.68 -31.44 2.07
CA GLN A 13 20.43 -30.81 1.69
C GLN A 13 20.75 -29.34 1.54
N GLN A 14 20.86 -28.91 0.28
CA GLN A 14 20.84 -27.50 -0.09
C GLN A 14 19.69 -26.87 0.67
N ALA A 15 20.02 -26.01 1.63
CA ALA A 15 19.06 -25.12 2.23
C ALA A 15 18.47 -24.31 1.07
N THR A 16 17.26 -24.66 0.64
CA THR A 16 16.45 -23.80 -0.20
C THR A 16 16.30 -22.52 0.61
N GLY A 17 17.07 -21.50 0.23
CA GLY A 17 17.11 -20.22 0.93
C GLY A 17 15.68 -19.75 1.12
N GLN A 18 15.25 -19.73 2.38
CA GLN A 18 14.04 -19.04 2.77
C GLN A 18 14.14 -17.65 2.14
N PRO A 19 13.18 -17.21 1.30
CA PRO A 19 13.26 -15.90 0.68
C PRO A 19 13.54 -14.89 1.80
N GLY A 20 14.63 -14.14 1.65
CA GLY A 20 14.91 -13.03 2.56
C GLY A 20 13.74 -12.03 2.55
N PRO A 21 13.70 -11.05 3.47
CA PRO A 21 12.65 -10.04 3.50
C PRO A 21 12.35 -9.53 2.09
N ALA A 22 11.08 -9.60 1.66
CA ALA A 22 10.63 -9.50 0.27
C ALA A 22 11.42 -8.47 -0.55
N GLN A 23 12.40 -8.94 -1.34
CA GLN A 23 13.22 -8.07 -2.20
C GLN A 23 12.34 -7.36 -3.24
N GLU A 24 11.21 -7.97 -3.59
CA GLU A 24 10.22 -7.43 -4.50
C GLU A 24 9.63 -6.11 -3.99
N LEU A 25 9.60 -5.87 -2.67
CA LEU A 25 9.21 -4.57 -2.11
C LEU A 25 10.17 -3.44 -2.49
N ASP A 26 11.42 -3.74 -2.88
CA ASP A 26 12.34 -2.71 -3.35
C ASP A 26 11.84 -2.04 -4.64
N ALA A 27 10.94 -2.69 -5.41
CA ALA A 27 10.24 -2.06 -6.53
C ALA A 27 9.35 -0.88 -6.09
N LEU A 28 8.92 -0.85 -4.82
CA LEU A 28 8.13 0.22 -4.23
C LEU A 28 8.98 1.23 -3.45
N ALA A 29 10.32 1.10 -3.45
CA ALA A 29 11.24 1.98 -2.71
C ALA A 29 11.08 3.47 -3.06
N PHE A 30 10.53 3.78 -4.24
CA PHE A 30 10.13 5.13 -4.63
C PHE A 30 9.29 5.83 -3.58
N PHE A 31 8.46 5.13 -2.80
CA PHE A 31 7.60 5.76 -1.81
C PHE A 31 8.29 6.07 -0.47
N LEU A 32 9.46 5.48 -0.19
CA LEU A 32 10.13 5.62 1.12
C LEU A 32 10.47 7.07 1.47
N GLY A 33 10.10 7.51 2.67
CA GLY A 33 10.36 8.86 3.17
C GLY A 33 9.09 9.63 3.46
N ARG A 34 9.22 10.96 3.53
CA ARG A 34 8.10 11.86 3.82
C ARG A 34 7.63 12.55 2.54
N TRP A 35 6.32 12.66 2.41
CA TRP A 35 5.63 13.33 1.33
C TRP A 35 4.60 14.31 1.89
N HIS A 36 4.35 15.37 1.14
CA HIS A 36 3.29 16.32 1.38
C HIS A 36 2.28 16.19 0.25
N GLY A 37 1.02 16.06 0.62
CA GLY A 37 -0.10 15.91 -0.29
C GLY A 37 -0.98 17.14 -0.29
N SER A 38 -1.46 17.51 -1.46
CA SER A 38 -2.59 18.42 -1.62
C SER A 38 -3.55 17.89 -2.67
N GLY A 39 -4.84 17.99 -2.38
CA GLY A 39 -5.83 17.24 -3.13
C GLY A 39 -7.26 17.56 -2.75
N THR A 40 -8.16 16.64 -3.09
CA THR A 40 -9.59 16.77 -2.86
C THR A 40 -10.19 15.42 -2.54
N PHE A 41 -10.98 15.35 -1.47
CA PHE A 41 -11.96 14.29 -1.30
C PHE A 41 -13.19 14.74 -2.07
N PHE A 42 -13.57 14.00 -3.11
CA PHE A 42 -14.72 14.36 -3.92
C PHE A 42 -16.03 14.10 -3.19
N ALA A 43 -17.08 14.81 -3.61
CA ALA A 43 -18.42 14.54 -3.11
C ALA A 43 -18.85 13.10 -3.45
N THR A 44 -19.32 12.39 -2.43
CA THR A 44 -19.96 11.07 -2.57
C THR A 44 -21.41 11.16 -2.09
N PRO A 45 -22.25 10.13 -2.29
CA PRO A 45 -23.60 10.12 -1.73
C PRO A 45 -23.66 10.27 -0.20
N TRP A 46 -22.56 10.05 0.52
CA TRP A 46 -22.49 10.08 1.98
C TRP A 46 -21.72 11.26 2.56
N TRP A 47 -20.80 11.84 1.79
CA TRP A 47 -19.89 12.88 2.28
C TRP A 47 -19.76 14.03 1.28
N PRO A 48 -19.77 15.29 1.74
CA PRO A 48 -19.50 16.43 0.87
C PRO A 48 -18.04 16.43 0.41
N GLU A 49 -17.80 17.14 -0.69
CA GLU A 49 -16.44 17.43 -1.14
C GLU A 49 -15.68 18.26 -0.08
N LYS A 50 -14.39 17.99 0.09
CA LYS A 50 -13.50 18.82 0.92
C LYS A 50 -12.07 18.83 0.39
N PRO A 51 -11.31 19.91 0.61
CA PRO A 51 -9.89 19.91 0.30
C PRO A 51 -9.11 18.93 1.19
N ILE A 52 -7.98 18.48 0.67
CA ILE A 52 -7.02 17.64 1.37
C ILE A 52 -5.70 18.37 1.45
N HIS A 53 -5.14 18.43 2.65
CA HIS A 53 -3.73 18.72 2.90
C HIS A 53 -3.24 17.66 3.87
N MET A 54 -2.18 16.93 3.51
CA MET A 54 -1.73 15.80 4.32
C MET A 54 -0.21 15.65 4.32
N THR A 55 0.29 14.93 5.31
CA THR A 55 1.64 14.37 5.32
C THR A 55 1.53 12.86 5.26
N VAL A 56 2.37 12.24 4.43
CA VAL A 56 2.50 10.79 4.30
C VAL A 56 3.93 10.39 4.62
N GLU A 57 4.10 9.48 5.56
CA GLU A 57 5.41 8.93 5.95
C GLU A 57 5.46 7.44 5.65
N VAL A 58 6.43 7.03 4.84
CA VAL A 58 6.61 5.63 4.46
C VAL A 58 7.94 5.13 5.00
N SER A 59 7.87 4.10 5.84
CA SER A 59 9.02 3.43 6.43
C SER A 59 9.03 1.95 6.11
N ARG A 60 10.22 1.37 6.04
CA ARG A 60 10.40 -0.09 5.96
C ARG A 60 10.46 -0.65 7.39
N GLU A 61 9.56 -1.55 7.74
CA GLU A 61 9.37 -2.04 9.11
C GLU A 61 9.43 -3.57 9.20
N LEU A 62 9.33 -4.09 10.42
CA LEU A 62 9.27 -5.53 10.72
C LEU A 62 10.41 -6.32 10.03
N GLY A 63 11.64 -5.86 10.23
CA GLY A 63 12.83 -6.52 9.68
C GLY A 63 12.97 -6.42 8.16
N GLY A 64 12.26 -5.50 7.50
CA GLY A 64 12.35 -5.31 6.07
C GLY A 64 11.20 -5.90 5.26
N ALA A 65 10.29 -6.61 5.92
CA ALA A 65 9.25 -7.39 5.26
C ALA A 65 8.02 -6.57 4.84
N TRP A 66 7.88 -5.34 5.35
CA TRP A 66 6.70 -4.51 5.11
C TRP A 66 7.08 -3.05 4.94
N TYR A 67 6.37 -2.35 4.06
CA TYR A 67 6.34 -0.89 4.05
C TYR A 67 5.11 -0.43 4.82
N VAL A 68 5.30 0.49 5.76
CA VAL A 68 4.22 1.06 6.55
C VAL A 68 4.12 2.53 6.19
N THR A 69 3.02 2.87 5.57
CA THR A 69 2.63 4.22 5.18
C THR A 69 1.71 4.79 6.25
N ARG A 70 2.08 5.91 6.85
CA ARG A 70 1.26 6.65 7.81
C ARG A 70 0.81 7.94 7.19
N THR A 71 -0.49 8.15 7.11
CA THR A 71 -1.12 9.33 6.55
C THR A 71 -1.71 10.16 7.68
N ALA A 72 -1.49 11.47 7.65
CA ALA A 72 -2.12 12.41 8.56
C ALA A 72 -2.58 13.64 7.78
N GLU A 73 -3.89 13.87 7.73
CA GLU A 73 -4.42 15.14 7.28
C GLU A 73 -4.09 16.26 8.25
N GLN A 74 -3.95 17.46 7.71
CA GLN A 74 -3.80 18.68 8.49
C GLN A 74 -5.16 19.11 9.02
N ALA A 75 -5.20 19.47 10.30
CA ALA A 75 -6.35 20.13 10.90
C ALA A 75 -6.52 21.53 10.31
N SER A 76 -7.76 21.94 10.08
CA SER A 76 -8.13 23.30 9.69
C SER A 76 -9.53 23.63 10.22
N GLU A 77 -9.99 24.87 10.03
CA GLU A 77 -11.38 25.24 10.35
C GLU A 77 -12.39 24.37 9.57
N ASP A 78 -12.07 24.03 8.32
CA ASP A 78 -12.88 23.16 7.45
C ASP A 78 -12.63 21.65 7.69
N ASN A 79 -11.60 21.29 8.46
CA ASN A 79 -11.25 19.91 8.80
C ASN A 79 -10.92 19.75 10.30
N PRO A 80 -11.90 19.93 11.20
CA PRO A 80 -11.67 19.86 12.65
C PRO A 80 -11.36 18.45 13.16
N ASN A 81 -11.66 17.42 12.36
CA ASN A 81 -11.42 16.01 12.67
C ASN A 81 -10.62 15.35 11.53
N PRO A 82 -9.31 15.69 11.41
CA PRO A 82 -8.48 15.21 10.31
C PRO A 82 -8.38 13.68 10.29
N LEU A 83 -8.42 13.12 9.09
CA LEU A 83 -8.19 11.70 8.89
C LEU A 83 -6.75 11.34 9.25
N THR A 84 -6.56 10.22 9.95
CA THR A 84 -5.27 9.53 10.00
C THR A 84 -5.47 8.11 9.50
N ALA A 85 -4.47 7.57 8.83
CA ALA A 85 -4.54 6.22 8.28
C ALA A 85 -3.19 5.52 8.30
N THR A 86 -3.24 4.19 8.29
CA THR A 86 -2.07 3.32 8.09
C THR A 86 -2.34 2.42 6.90
N TYR A 87 -1.42 2.42 5.94
CA TYR A 87 -1.40 1.52 4.79
C TYR A 87 -0.17 0.62 4.89
N ILE A 88 -0.37 -0.69 4.99
CA ILE A 88 0.71 -1.67 5.11
C ILE A 88 0.85 -2.39 3.79
N TRP A 89 2.01 -2.29 3.15
CA TRP A 89 2.31 -2.91 1.87
C TRP A 89 3.32 -4.03 2.03
N GLY A 90 3.05 -5.16 1.41
CA GLY A 90 3.88 -6.37 1.43
C GLY A 90 3.94 -7.02 0.06
N TYR A 91 4.56 -8.19 0.00
CA TYR A 91 4.59 -9.02 -1.20
C TYR A 91 4.22 -10.46 -0.84
N ASP A 92 3.26 -11.01 -1.58
CA ASP A 92 2.91 -12.42 -1.52
C ASP A 92 3.71 -13.17 -2.59
N ALA A 93 4.73 -13.91 -2.15
CA ALA A 93 5.60 -14.67 -3.05
C ALA A 93 4.88 -15.85 -3.72
N ALA A 94 3.86 -16.42 -3.09
CA ALA A 94 3.10 -17.54 -3.67
C ALA A 94 2.18 -17.06 -4.79
N ALA A 95 1.52 -15.92 -4.58
CA ALA A 95 0.65 -15.30 -5.57
C ALA A 95 1.38 -14.35 -6.54
N GLN A 96 2.67 -14.09 -6.31
CA GLN A 96 3.53 -13.20 -7.08
C GLN A 96 2.93 -11.80 -7.29
N GLN A 97 2.40 -11.21 -6.21
CA GLN A 97 1.76 -9.89 -6.25
C GLN A 97 2.04 -9.10 -4.96
N PHE A 98 2.01 -7.78 -5.08
CA PHE A 98 1.97 -6.90 -3.91
C PHE A 98 0.63 -7.05 -3.21
N VAL A 99 0.66 -7.00 -1.88
CA VAL A 99 -0.52 -7.00 -1.03
C VAL A 99 -0.54 -5.72 -0.22
N ALA A 100 -1.73 -5.17 0.02
CA ALA A 100 -1.89 -3.92 0.73
C ALA A 100 -3.09 -3.97 1.67
N SER A 101 -2.93 -3.46 2.89
CA SER A 101 -3.98 -3.37 3.90
C SER A 101 -4.02 -1.98 4.50
N TRP A 102 -5.15 -1.30 4.33
CA TRP A 102 -5.36 0.07 4.81
C TRP A 102 -6.36 0.11 5.94
N PHE A 103 -6.15 1.02 6.91
CA PHE A 103 -7.02 1.27 8.05
C PHE A 103 -7.01 2.76 8.40
N ASP A 104 -8.16 3.34 8.77
CA ASP A 104 -8.25 4.76 9.15
C ASP A 104 -8.84 5.02 10.54
N SER A 105 -8.75 6.28 10.97
CA SER A 105 -9.29 6.77 12.25
C SER A 105 -10.83 6.81 12.32
N ARG A 106 -11.52 6.53 11.21
CA ARG A 106 -12.98 6.49 11.11
C ARG A 106 -13.50 5.04 11.07
N GLY A 107 -12.63 4.05 11.22
CA GLY A 107 -12.97 2.63 11.21
C GLY A 107 -13.09 2.02 9.81
N GLY A 108 -12.67 2.76 8.78
CA GLY A 108 -12.50 2.27 7.43
C GLY A 108 -11.36 1.24 7.35
N ARG A 109 -11.51 0.27 6.46
CA ARG A 109 -10.45 -0.68 6.11
C ARG A 109 -10.48 -1.03 4.63
N ALA A 110 -9.34 -1.34 4.04
CA ALA A 110 -9.27 -1.89 2.69
C ALA A 110 -8.25 -3.03 2.60
N LEU A 111 -8.51 -3.96 1.69
CA LEU A 111 -7.60 -5.04 1.30
C LEU A 111 -7.47 -5.02 -0.22
N GLN A 112 -6.24 -4.90 -0.70
CA GLN A 112 -5.96 -4.76 -2.13
C GLN A 112 -4.73 -5.57 -2.53
N THR A 113 -4.61 -5.84 -3.82
CA THR A 113 -3.41 -6.40 -4.42
C THR A 113 -3.00 -5.64 -5.67
N SER A 114 -1.74 -5.81 -6.08
CA SER A 114 -1.21 -5.22 -7.32
C SER A 114 -0.21 -6.15 -7.99
N PRO A 115 -0.24 -6.29 -9.33
CA PRO A 115 0.83 -6.98 -10.06
C PRO A 115 2.15 -6.18 -10.08
N GLY A 116 2.15 -4.93 -9.62
CA GLY A 116 3.30 -4.03 -9.64
C GLY A 116 3.19 -2.93 -10.69
N TRP A 117 4.33 -2.33 -11.01
CA TRP A 117 4.43 -1.20 -11.95
C TRP A 117 4.22 -1.65 -13.40
N GLU A 118 3.40 -0.90 -14.12
CA GLU A 118 3.32 -0.86 -15.59
C GLU A 118 3.84 0.51 -16.05
N GLY A 119 5.12 0.57 -16.43
CA GLY A 119 5.80 1.86 -16.64
C GLY A 119 5.79 2.71 -15.37
N ASP A 120 5.22 3.91 -15.46
CA ASP A 120 5.10 4.84 -14.33
C ASP A 120 3.82 4.67 -13.51
N ARG A 121 2.99 3.69 -13.84
CA ARG A 121 1.68 3.48 -13.22
C ARG A 121 1.67 2.23 -12.34
N LEU A 122 1.21 2.36 -11.10
CA LEU A 122 0.97 1.27 -10.15
C LEU A 122 -0.51 1.31 -9.75
N VAL A 123 -1.16 0.16 -9.78
CA VAL A 123 -2.59 0.07 -9.45
C VAL A 123 -2.81 -1.01 -8.41
N PHE A 124 -3.43 -0.63 -7.29
CA PHE A 124 -3.94 -1.55 -6.28
C PHE A 124 -5.44 -1.71 -6.44
N THR A 125 -5.93 -2.94 -6.58
CA THR A 125 -7.36 -3.25 -6.70
C THR A 125 -7.81 -4.18 -5.60
N GLY A 126 -9.04 -4.01 -5.12
CA GLY A 126 -9.59 -4.83 -4.06
C GLY A 126 -10.89 -4.25 -3.56
N GLU A 127 -11.08 -4.27 -2.24
CA GLU A 127 -12.32 -3.78 -1.62
C GLU A 127 -12.02 -2.92 -0.39
N MET A 128 -12.87 -1.90 -0.20
CA MET A 128 -12.90 -1.08 1.00
C MET A 128 -14.20 -1.31 1.75
N THR A 129 -14.12 -1.37 3.08
CA THR A 129 -15.27 -1.31 3.98
C THR A 129 -15.22 -0.02 4.78
N SER A 130 -16.28 0.80 4.70
CA SER A 130 -16.42 2.03 5.47
C SER A 130 -17.90 2.32 5.73
N GLY A 131 -18.23 2.86 6.91
CA GLY A 131 -19.61 3.20 7.27
C GLY A 131 -20.61 2.03 7.23
N GLY A 132 -20.13 0.79 7.36
CA GLY A 132 -20.96 -0.42 7.27
C GLY A 132 -21.21 -0.94 5.85
N TYR A 133 -20.65 -0.30 4.82
CA TYR A 133 -20.75 -0.73 3.43
C TYR A 133 -19.41 -1.24 2.92
N THR A 134 -19.44 -2.17 1.95
CA THR A 134 -18.26 -2.67 1.25
C THR A 134 -18.38 -2.35 -0.24
N PHE A 135 -17.31 -1.82 -0.83
CA PHE A 135 -17.27 -1.41 -2.23
C PHE A 135 -15.97 -1.91 -2.88
N PRO A 136 -15.98 -2.26 -4.18
CA PRO A 136 -14.75 -2.38 -4.94
C PRO A 136 -13.97 -1.07 -4.90
N LEU A 137 -12.66 -1.16 -4.67
CA LEU A 137 -11.72 -0.05 -4.57
C LEU A 137 -10.60 -0.22 -5.60
N ARG A 138 -10.18 0.90 -6.18
CA ARG A 138 -8.99 1.03 -7.00
C ARG A 138 -8.20 2.26 -6.55
N ASP A 139 -6.95 2.05 -6.15
CA ASP A 139 -5.98 3.13 -5.97
C ASP A 139 -5.00 3.10 -7.13
N THR A 140 -4.85 4.23 -7.81
CA THR A 140 -3.88 4.41 -8.89
C THR A 140 -2.81 5.40 -8.47
N PHE A 141 -1.55 4.99 -8.57
CA PHE A 141 -0.38 5.84 -8.36
C PHE A 141 0.34 6.03 -9.69
N VAL A 142 0.67 7.28 -10.04
CA VAL A 142 1.43 7.62 -11.25
C VAL A 142 2.66 8.44 -10.87
N LYS A 143 3.86 7.95 -11.19
CA LYS A 143 5.09 8.72 -11.03
C LYS A 143 5.11 9.87 -12.05
N HIS A 144 5.45 11.06 -11.58
CA HIS A 144 5.65 12.23 -12.45
C HIS A 144 7.12 12.66 -12.48
N SER A 145 7.86 12.41 -11.41
CA SER A 145 9.31 12.61 -11.32
C SER A 145 9.87 11.79 -10.15
N ASP A 146 11.16 11.90 -9.87
CA ASP A 146 11.81 11.28 -8.70
C ASP A 146 11.28 11.80 -7.35
N SER A 147 10.60 12.94 -7.34
CA SER A 147 10.09 13.60 -6.13
C SER A 147 8.62 14.01 -6.22
N ALA A 148 7.89 13.49 -7.21
CA ALA A 148 6.47 13.76 -7.38
C ALA A 148 5.70 12.55 -7.91
N TYR A 149 4.53 12.29 -7.33
CA TYR A 149 3.55 11.36 -7.88
C TYR A 149 2.13 11.87 -7.70
N HIS A 150 1.23 11.25 -8.45
CA HIS A 150 -0.21 11.47 -8.36
C HIS A 150 -0.88 10.21 -7.80
N HIS A 151 -1.86 10.42 -6.93
CA HIS A 151 -2.73 9.38 -6.40
C HIS A 151 -4.17 9.67 -6.79
N LEU A 152 -4.91 8.61 -7.13
CA LEU A 152 -6.34 8.65 -7.42
C LEU A 152 -7.00 7.42 -6.80
N GLY A 153 -7.86 7.64 -5.80
CA GLY A 153 -8.74 6.65 -5.21
C GLY A 153 -10.10 6.64 -5.91
N GLU A 154 -10.59 5.46 -6.28
CA GLU A 154 -11.88 5.26 -6.92
C GLU A 154 -12.64 4.08 -6.31
N ILE A 155 -13.95 4.24 -6.11
CA ILE A 155 -14.84 3.13 -5.71
C ILE A 155 -15.86 2.82 -6.79
N SER A 156 -16.36 1.59 -6.81
CA SER A 156 -17.46 1.20 -7.68
C SER A 156 -18.80 1.25 -6.95
N LEU A 157 -19.71 2.11 -7.41
CA LEU A 157 -21.11 2.16 -6.97
C LEU A 157 -22.01 1.71 -8.11
N GLU A 158 -22.81 0.66 -7.87
CA GLU A 158 -23.74 0.11 -8.87
C GLU A 158 -23.05 -0.20 -10.22
N GLY A 159 -21.80 -0.68 -10.16
CA GLY A 159 -20.99 -1.01 -11.33
C GLY A 159 -20.35 0.20 -12.04
N ARG A 160 -20.48 1.41 -11.51
CA ARG A 160 -19.83 2.61 -12.04
C ARG A 160 -18.70 3.06 -11.12
N TRP A 161 -17.52 3.27 -11.70
CA TRP A 161 -16.39 3.85 -10.98
C TRP A 161 -16.61 5.35 -10.79
N ILE A 162 -16.42 5.81 -9.56
CA ILE A 162 -16.39 7.22 -9.19
C ILE A 162 -15.11 7.50 -8.41
N SER A 163 -14.53 8.68 -8.60
CA SER A 163 -13.40 9.15 -7.81
C SER A 163 -13.87 9.53 -6.41
N VAL A 164 -13.09 9.15 -5.41
CA VAL A 164 -13.35 9.47 -3.99
C VAL A 164 -12.30 10.40 -3.42
N ASP A 165 -11.06 10.27 -3.87
CA ASP A 165 -9.96 11.16 -3.54
C ASP A 165 -8.97 11.28 -4.69
N GLU A 166 -8.31 12.42 -4.75
CA GLU A 166 -7.21 12.68 -5.65
C GLU A 166 -6.18 13.57 -4.95
N GLU A 167 -4.90 13.18 -5.03
CA GLU A 167 -3.81 13.95 -4.46
C GLU A 167 -2.61 14.07 -5.39
N LYS A 168 -1.97 15.22 -5.31
CA LYS A 168 -0.61 15.42 -5.82
C LYS A 168 0.35 15.39 -4.64
N MET A 169 1.36 14.54 -4.75
CA MET A 169 2.28 14.24 -3.68
C MET A 169 3.68 14.70 -4.08
N ASN A 170 4.35 15.44 -3.20
CA ASN A 170 5.72 15.91 -3.40
C ASN A 170 6.58 15.73 -2.14
N ARG A 171 7.89 15.56 -2.32
CA ARG A 171 8.85 15.55 -1.21
C ARG A 171 9.31 16.95 -0.84
#